data_AF-A0A958F972-F1
#
_entry.id   AF-A0A958F972-F1
#
_cell.length_a   1.000
_cell.length_b   1.000
_cell.length_c   1.000
_cell.angle_alpha   90.00
_cell.angle_beta   90.00
_cell.angle_gamma   90.00
#
_symmetry.space_group_name_H-M   'P 1'
#
loop_
_entity.id
_entity.type
_entity.pdbx_description
1 polymer ?
#
loop_
_entity_poly.entity_id
_entity_poly.type
_entity_poly.pdbx_seq_one_letter_code
_entity_poly.pdbx_strand_id
1 'polypeptide(L)'
;MKFFSLNLLLGGLLLLATNGFAQSFTAQIALQADRLQPQDQEILSEIPRALEDYINNYRWADDNQDIKVKARINIIVETVTTRGSEKLFRGQLLAQSEAAGN
;
A
#
# COMPACT_ATOMS: atom_id res chain seq x y z
N MET A 1 -13.94 42.98 -29.75
CA MET A 1 -14.33 42.41 -28.43
C MET A 1 -14.39 40.85 -28.39
N LYS A 2 -13.87 40.10 -29.37
CA LYS A 2 -13.89 38.61 -29.35
C LYS A 2 -12.68 37.94 -28.68
N PHE A 3 -11.59 38.68 -28.45
CA PHE A 3 -10.34 38.16 -27.89
C PHE A 3 -10.31 38.13 -26.35
N PHE A 4 -11.18 38.90 -25.70
CA PHE A 4 -11.23 38.96 -24.23
C PHE A 4 -11.87 37.71 -23.63
N SER A 5 -12.88 37.14 -24.31
CA SER A 5 -13.55 35.91 -23.90
C SER A 5 -12.70 34.65 -24.10
N LEU A 6 -11.84 34.61 -25.13
CA LEU A 6 -10.95 33.45 -25.38
C LEU A 6 -9.85 33.32 -24.32
N ASN A 7 -9.28 34.45 -23.88
CA ASN A 7 -8.28 34.48 -22.81
C ASN A 7 -8.87 34.13 -21.44
N LEU A 8 -10.14 34.47 -21.19
CA LEU A 8 -10.85 34.07 -19.97
C LEU A 8 -11.12 32.55 -19.94
N LEU A 9 -11.43 31.96 -21.09
CA LEU A 9 -11.69 30.52 -21.25
C LEU A 9 -10.41 29.69 -21.11
N LEU A 10 -9.30 30.17 -21.67
CA LEU A 10 -7.96 29.57 -21.48
C LEU A 10 -7.48 29.69 -20.02
N GLY A 11 -7.72 30.83 -19.38
CA GLY A 11 -7.40 31.04 -17.96
C GLY A 11 -8.19 30.14 -17.02
N GLY A 12 -9.48 29.89 -17.33
CA GLY A 12 -10.32 28.96 -16.58
C GLY A 12 -9.89 27.49 -16.72
N LEU A 13 -9.39 27.08 -17.89
CA LEU A 13 -8.92 25.71 -18.11
C LEU A 13 -7.63 25.39 -17.35
N LEU A 14 -6.75 26.38 -17.18
CA LEU A 14 -5.51 26.28 -16.40
C LEU A 14 -5.75 26.15 -14.89
N LEU A 15 -6.86 26.68 -14.37
CA LEU A 15 -7.23 26.59 -12.96
C LEU A 15 -7.84 25.24 -12.56
N LEU A 16 -8.22 24.40 -13.51
CA LEU A 16 -8.71 23.04 -13.25
C LEU A 16 -7.56 22.01 -13.13
N ALA A 17 -6.32 22.41 -13.43
CA ALA A 17 -5.15 21.53 -13.39
C ALA A 17 -4.51 21.38 -12.00
N THR A 18 -5.05 22.02 -10.95
CA THR A 18 -4.41 22.05 -9.62
C THR A 18 -4.91 20.99 -8.63
N ASN A 19 -5.82 20.09 -9.01
CA ASN A 19 -6.47 19.17 -8.06
C ASN A 19 -5.99 17.71 -8.14
N GLY A 20 -4.69 17.43 -8.07
CA GLY A 20 -4.28 16.06 -8.39
C GLY A 20 -2.95 15.53 -7.93
N PHE A 21 -2.49 15.81 -6.70
CA PHE A 21 -1.47 14.97 -6.06
C PHE A 21 -1.62 15.06 -4.53
N ALA A 22 -1.50 14.01 -3.71
CA ALA A 22 -1.64 12.56 -3.86
C ALA A 22 -1.45 12.02 -2.44
N GLN A 23 -2.44 11.34 -1.87
CA GLN A 23 -2.26 10.65 -0.59
C GLN A 23 -1.02 9.75 -0.68
N SER A 24 -0.01 9.98 0.17
CA SER A 24 1.20 9.15 0.22
C SER A 24 1.04 8.14 1.34
N PHE A 25 0.42 7.00 1.03
CA PHE A 25 0.46 5.83 1.89
C PHE A 25 1.78 5.07 1.64
N THR A 26 2.50 4.75 2.70
CA THR A 26 3.73 3.96 2.61
C THR A 26 3.69 2.86 3.66
N ALA A 27 3.41 1.63 3.23
CA ALA A 27 3.61 0.41 3.98
C ALA A 27 5.03 -0.14 3.78
N GLN A 28 5.57 -0.68 4.86
CA GLN A 28 6.70 -1.60 4.85
C GLN A 28 6.24 -2.93 5.43
N ILE A 29 6.56 -4.04 4.75
CA ILE A 29 6.14 -5.37 5.17
C ILE A 29 7.34 -6.22 5.55
N ALA A 30 7.26 -6.87 6.70
CA ALA A 30 8.24 -7.85 7.16
C ALA A 30 7.57 -9.21 7.38
N LEU A 31 8.23 -10.29 6.97
CA LEU A 31 7.82 -11.66 7.21
C LEU A 31 8.82 -12.36 8.13
N GLN A 32 8.31 -12.99 9.18
CA GLN A 32 9.07 -13.82 10.10
C GLN A 32 8.59 -15.26 9.92
N ALA A 33 9.43 -16.09 9.32
CA ALA A 33 9.16 -17.49 9.04
C ALA A 33 10.33 -18.41 9.43
N ASP A 34 11.27 -17.91 10.24
CA ASP A 34 12.54 -18.59 10.56
C ASP A 34 12.37 -19.98 11.22
N ARG A 35 11.19 -20.23 11.79
CA ARG A 35 10.82 -21.50 12.42
C ARG A 35 10.35 -22.58 11.43
N LEU A 36 10.10 -22.22 10.17
CA LEU A 36 9.67 -23.14 9.14
C LEU A 36 10.86 -23.80 8.43
N GLN A 37 10.62 -24.86 7.68
CA GLN A 37 11.64 -25.48 6.84
C GLN A 37 12.01 -24.55 5.67
N PRO A 38 13.23 -24.62 5.12
CA PRO A 38 13.68 -23.73 4.04
C PRO A 38 12.74 -23.70 2.83
N GLN A 39 12.23 -24.88 2.42
CA GLN A 39 11.26 -25.01 1.33
C GLN A 39 9.94 -24.25 1.59
N ASP A 40 9.51 -24.15 2.85
CA ASP A 40 8.29 -23.45 3.24
C ASP A 40 8.54 -21.95 3.35
N GLN A 41 9.74 -21.54 3.76
CA GLN A 41 10.16 -20.14 3.73
C GLN A 41 10.22 -19.59 2.31
N GLU A 42 10.74 -20.40 1.37
CA GLU A 42 10.84 -20.04 -0.05
C GLU A 42 9.45 -19.77 -0.66
N ILE A 43 8.46 -20.62 -0.36
CA ILE A 43 7.06 -20.43 -0.79
C ILE A 43 6.51 -19.07 -0.34
N LEU A 44 6.91 -18.59 0.83
CA LEU A 44 6.41 -17.34 1.41
C LEU A 44 7.25 -16.11 1.01
N SER A 45 8.39 -16.30 0.34
CA SER A 45 9.38 -15.24 0.09
C SER A 45 8.86 -14.08 -0.76
N GLU A 46 7.86 -14.32 -1.61
CA GLU A 46 7.26 -13.30 -2.47
C GLU A 46 6.16 -12.49 -1.78
N ILE A 47 5.60 -13.00 -0.67
CA ILE A 47 4.46 -12.38 0.03
C ILE A 47 4.77 -10.94 0.48
N PRO A 48 5.92 -10.65 1.13
CA PRO A 48 6.21 -9.29 1.59
C PRO A 48 6.19 -8.28 0.44
N ARG A 49 6.85 -8.61 -0.67
CA ARG A 49 6.93 -7.74 -1.84
C ARG A 49 5.56 -7.56 -2.49
N ALA A 50 4.84 -8.65 -2.75
CA ALA A 50 3.54 -8.58 -3.40
C ALA A 50 2.53 -7.75 -2.58
N LEU A 51 2.52 -7.92 -1.27
CA LEU A 51 1.67 -7.13 -0.38
C LEU A 51 2.14 -5.68 -0.27
N GLU A 52 3.44 -5.42 -0.24
CA GLU A 52 3.99 -4.05 -0.17
C GLU A 52 3.65 -3.28 -1.45
N ASP A 53 3.85 -3.90 -2.60
CA ASP A 53 3.48 -3.38 -3.90
C ASP A 53 1.97 -3.13 -3.99
N TYR A 54 1.14 -4.10 -3.55
CA TYR A 54 -0.30 -3.92 -3.54
C TYR A 54 -0.71 -2.73 -2.66
N ILE A 55 -0.26 -2.69 -1.40
CA ILE A 55 -0.69 -1.68 -0.44
C ILE A 55 -0.20 -0.28 -0.85
N ASN A 56 1.02 -0.15 -1.37
CA ASN A 56 1.57 1.15 -1.75
C ASN A 56 0.98 1.71 -3.05
N ASN A 57 0.51 0.84 -3.95
CA ASN A 57 -0.07 1.26 -5.22
C ASN A 57 -1.62 1.26 -5.19
N TYR A 58 -2.23 0.74 -4.13
CA TYR A 58 -3.67 0.78 -3.96
C TYR A 58 -4.15 2.18 -3.56
N ARG A 59 -5.23 2.64 -4.17
CA ARG A 59 -5.87 3.92 -3.81
C ARG A 59 -6.78 3.70 -2.60
N TRP A 60 -6.30 4.11 -1.43
CA TRP A 60 -6.99 3.89 -0.15
C TRP A 60 -8.10 4.91 0.15
N ALA A 61 -7.99 6.15 -0.31
CA ALA A 61 -9.03 7.16 -0.15
C ALA A 61 -9.41 7.83 -1.49
N ASP A 62 -10.67 8.23 -1.58
CA ASP A 62 -11.21 8.93 -2.74
C ASP A 62 -10.84 10.42 -2.72
N ASP A 63 -10.73 11.01 -1.53
CA ASP A 63 -10.34 12.40 -1.35
C ASP A 63 -8.81 12.57 -1.27
N ASN A 64 -8.30 13.57 -1.99
CA ASN A 64 -6.92 14.06 -1.91
C ASN A 64 -6.69 14.77 -0.57
N GLN A 65 -6.85 14.06 0.54
CA GLN A 65 -6.39 14.53 1.83
C GLN A 65 -4.86 14.40 1.86
N ASP A 66 -4.17 15.46 2.29
CA ASP A 66 -2.71 15.56 2.32
C ASP A 66 -2.11 14.76 3.50
N ILE A 67 -2.65 13.56 3.73
CA ILE A 67 -2.33 12.70 4.86
C ILE A 67 -1.22 11.75 4.44
N LYS A 68 -0.09 11.84 5.13
CA LYS A 68 1.02 10.88 5.01
C LYS A 68 0.83 9.78 6.05
N VAL A 69 0.50 8.58 5.59
CA VAL A 69 0.35 7.41 6.47
C VAL A 69 1.54 6.50 6.27
N LYS A 70 2.30 6.27 7.34
CA LYS A 70 3.34 5.23 7.36
C LYS A 70 2.81 4.03 8.11
N ALA A 71 2.80 2.87 7.47
CA ALA A 71 2.37 1.61 8.06
C ALA A 71 3.51 0.62 8.13
N ARG A 72 3.61 -0.11 9.23
CA ARG A 72 4.49 -1.27 9.40
C ARG A 72 3.61 -2.49 9.60
N ILE A 73 3.77 -3.49 8.74
CA ILE A 73 3.02 -4.75 8.83
C ILE A 73 4.02 -5.87 9.03
N ASN A 74 3.89 -6.59 10.15
CA ASN A 74 4.69 -7.78 10.44
C ASN A 74 3.80 -9.01 10.33
N ILE A 75 4.22 -9.97 9.52
CA ILE A 75 3.60 -11.27 9.34
C ILE A 75 4.47 -12.29 10.06
N ILE A 76 3.92 -12.99 11.05
CA ILE A 76 4.63 -14.00 11.82
C ILE A 76 3.99 -15.34 11.51
N VAL A 77 4.71 -16.24 10.85
CA VAL A 77 4.20 -17.58 10.54
C VAL A 77 4.72 -18.56 11.59
N GLU A 78 3.78 -19.20 12.29
CA GLU A 78 4.04 -20.04 13.45
C GLU A 78 4.17 -21.52 13.07
N THR A 79 3.25 -22.01 12.23
CA THR A 79 3.21 -23.43 11.85
C THR A 79 2.75 -23.63 10.41
N VAL A 80 3.16 -24.74 9.83
CA VAL A 80 2.68 -25.24 8.54
C VAL A 80 2.10 -26.65 8.74
N THR A 81 0.92 -26.91 8.17
CA THR A 81 0.30 -28.23 8.16
C THR A 81 0.01 -28.62 6.71
N THR A 82 0.42 -29.83 6.32
CA THR A 82 0.14 -30.35 4.97
C THR A 82 -1.12 -31.22 5.02
N ARG A 83 -2.11 -30.91 4.17
CA ARG A 83 -3.34 -31.70 4.01
C ARG A 83 -3.48 -32.10 2.55
N GLY A 84 -3.08 -33.33 2.23
CA GLY A 84 -3.02 -33.78 0.83
C GLY A 84 -1.97 -32.99 0.05
N SER A 85 -2.40 -32.30 -1.01
CA SER A 85 -1.54 -31.43 -1.84
C SER A 85 -1.48 -29.97 -1.35
N GLU A 86 -2.22 -29.62 -0.29
CA GLU A 86 -2.31 -28.25 0.20
C GLU A 86 -1.43 -28.03 1.43
N LYS A 87 -0.79 -26.86 1.51
CA LYS A 87 -0.09 -26.38 2.70
C LYS A 87 -0.88 -25.27 3.36
N LEU A 88 -1.22 -25.47 4.63
CA LEU A 88 -1.90 -24.49 5.47
C LEU A 88 -0.88 -23.83 6.39
N PHE A 89 -0.73 -22.51 6.25
CA PHE A 89 0.13 -21.70 7.11
C PHE A 89 -0.70 -21.02 8.19
N ARG A 90 -0.30 -21.16 9.45
CA ARG A 90 -0.91 -20.46 10.58
C ARG A 90 0.05 -19.40 11.08
N GLY A 91 -0.47 -18.21 11.34
CA GLY A 91 0.34 -17.09 11.80
C GLY A 91 -0.47 -15.95 12.37
N GLN A 92 0.23 -14.86 12.65
CA GLN A 92 -0.31 -13.61 13.17
C GLN A 92 0.09 -12.46 12.25
N LEU A 93 -0.80 -11.47 12.13
CA LEU A 93 -0.53 -10.22 11.42
C LEU A 93 -0.60 -9.08 12.43
N LEU A 94 0.46 -8.30 12.50
CA LEU A 94 0.57 -7.12 13.35
C LEU A 94 0.72 -5.91 12.45
N ALA A 95 -0.31 -5.06 12.40
CA ALA A 95 -0.28 -3.81 11.66
C ALA A 95 -0.20 -2.64 12.63
N GLN A 96 0.74 -1.74 12.38
CA GLN A 96 0.95 -0.52 13.15
C GLN A 96 1.03 0.65 12.18
N SER A 97 0.39 1.76 12.52
CA SER A 97 0.46 3.00 11.75
C SER A 97 1.06 4.10 12.60
N GLU A 98 2.02 4.83 12.04
CA GLU A 98 2.44 6.11 12.56
C GLU A 98 1.63 7.18 11.84
N ALA A 99 0.65 7.76 12.53
CA ALA A 99 0.05 8.99 12.07
C ALA A 99 1.09 10.09 12.28
N ALA A 100 1.52 10.74 11.20
CA ALA A 100 2.25 12.00 11.33
C ALA A 100 1.30 13.00 11.98
N GLY A 101 1.45 13.21 13.29
CA GLY A 101 0.79 14.29 13.99
C GLY A 101 1.25 15.62 13.39
N ASN A 102 0.27 16.49 13.10
CA ASN A 102 0.51 17.88 12.70
C ASN A 102 1.36 18.63 13.71
#